data_AF-A0A1F3ET90-F1
#
_entry.id   AF-A0A1F3ET90-F1
#
_cell.length_a   1.000
_cell.length_b   1.000
_cell.length_c   1.000
_cell.angle_alpha   90.00
_cell.angle_beta   90.00
_cell.angle_gamma   90.00
#
_symmetry.space_group_name_H-M   'P 1'
#
loop_
_entity.id
_entity.type
_entity.pdbx_description
1 polymer ?
#
loop_
_entity_poly.entity_id
_entity_poly.type
_entity_poly.pdbx_seq_one_letter_code
_entity_poly.pdbx_strand_id
1 'polypeptide(L)'
;MQISITTKDTPLVLDDVYGTFTGYPFQAKAKLETDNAELTKMLEIGRRSTRSCAMETYMDCPFYEQLQYIGDSRIQALVSIYNFGDARLVRNALNQMNYSQQIKGFTASLHPSVDNFTPKDDFL
;
A
#
# COMPACT_ATOMS: atom_id res chain seq x y z
N MET A 1 -1.32 2.85 18.80
CA MET A 1 -0.34 3.82 19.33
C MET A 1 -0.27 3.61 20.83
N GLN A 2 0.93 3.51 21.39
CA GLN A 2 1.13 3.38 22.83
C GLN A 2 2.03 4.52 23.29
N ILE A 3 1.62 5.21 24.35
CA ILE A 3 2.39 6.28 24.98
C ILE A 3 2.70 5.83 26.41
N SER A 4 3.98 5.79 26.74
CA SER A 4 4.47 5.49 28.09
C SER A 4 5.24 6.70 28.60
N ILE A 5 4.75 7.32 29.67
CA ILE A 5 5.29 8.55 30.24
C ILE A 5 5.67 8.29 31.69
N THR A 6 6.87 8.72 32.09
CA THR A 6 7.32 8.76 33.48
C THR A 6 7.75 10.19 33.83
N THR A 7 7.07 10.82 34.79
CA THR A 7 7.43 12.16 35.29
C THR A 7 8.25 12.04 36.58
N LYS A 8 9.00 13.11 36.93
CA LYS A 8 9.68 13.26 38.24
C LYS A 8 8.94 14.32 39.06
N ASP A 9 9.63 15.34 39.55
CA ASP A 9 9.08 16.35 40.48
C ASP A 9 8.18 17.40 39.79
N THR A 10 8.03 17.34 38.47
CA THR A 10 7.23 18.30 37.68
C THR A 10 6.20 17.58 36.80
N PRO A 11 4.98 18.13 36.69
CA PRO A 11 3.92 17.53 35.89
C PRO A 11 4.12 17.74 34.39
N LEU A 12 3.69 16.75 33.58
CA LEU A 12 3.52 16.87 32.13
C LEU A 12 2.05 17.12 31.82
N VAL A 13 1.77 18.12 30.98
CA VAL A 13 0.45 18.31 30.35
C VAL A 13 0.56 17.81 28.91
N LEU A 14 -0.34 16.92 28.51
CA LEU A 14 -0.43 16.41 27.15
C LEU A 14 -1.67 17.01 26.50
N ASP A 15 -1.46 18.03 25.65
CA ASP A 15 -2.56 18.78 25.04
C ASP A 15 -3.25 18.01 23.90
N ASP A 16 -2.48 17.33 23.05
CA ASP A 16 -3.02 16.60 21.91
C ASP A 16 -2.12 15.43 21.46
N VAL A 17 -2.75 14.41 20.89
CA VAL A 17 -2.09 13.29 20.23
C VAL A 17 -2.90 12.86 19.01
N TYR A 18 -2.32 12.99 17.83
CA TYR A 18 -2.95 12.64 16.57
C TYR A 18 -1.97 11.97 15.60
N GLY A 19 -2.53 11.32 14.58
CA GLY A 19 -1.78 10.77 13.45
C GLY A 19 -2.13 11.51 12.17
N THR A 20 -1.12 11.81 11.36
CA THR A 20 -1.32 12.40 10.03
C THR A 20 -1.37 11.28 8.99
N PHE A 21 -2.44 11.22 8.21
CA PHE A 21 -2.53 10.29 7.08
C PHE A 21 -1.94 10.91 5.82
N THR A 22 -1.03 10.20 5.18
CA THR A 22 -0.49 10.51 3.86
C THR A 22 -0.67 9.28 2.97
N GLY A 23 -0.97 9.51 1.70
CA GLY A 23 -1.23 8.45 0.73
C GLY A 23 -1.41 9.01 -0.66
N TYR A 24 -1.38 8.14 -1.67
CA TYR A 24 -1.77 8.48 -3.03
C TYR A 24 -3.18 9.11 -3.02
N PRO A 25 -3.44 10.20 -3.78
CA PRO A 25 -4.64 11.02 -3.65
C PRO A 25 -5.87 10.40 -4.34
N PHE A 26 -6.20 9.14 -4.01
CA PHE A 26 -7.40 8.47 -4.47
C PHE A 26 -8.67 9.22 -4.05
N GLN A 27 -9.64 9.29 -4.95
CA GLN A 27 -10.98 9.81 -4.71
C GLN A 27 -11.98 8.66 -4.78
N ALA A 28 -12.76 8.44 -3.72
CA ALA A 28 -13.77 7.40 -3.68
C ALA A 28 -14.86 7.68 -4.73
N LYS A 29 -15.05 6.77 -5.67
CA LYS A 29 -16.08 6.88 -6.73
C LYS A 29 -17.16 5.81 -6.64
N ALA A 30 -16.82 4.61 -6.18
CA ALA A 30 -17.78 3.54 -6.06
C ALA A 30 -18.67 3.72 -4.82
N LYS A 31 -19.92 3.26 -4.92
CA LYS A 31 -20.86 3.14 -3.80
C LYS A 31 -21.42 1.72 -3.80
N LEU A 32 -21.60 1.16 -2.61
CA LEU A 32 -22.31 -0.09 -2.40
C LEU A 32 -23.61 0.24 -1.66
N GLU A 33 -24.73 -0.22 -2.20
CA GLU A 33 -26.04 -0.11 -1.55
C GLU A 33 -26.47 -1.51 -1.13
N THR A 34 -26.62 -1.71 0.17
CA THR A 34 -26.96 -2.99 0.77
C THR A 34 -27.50 -2.78 2.18
N ASP A 35 -28.41 -3.65 2.59
CA ASP A 35 -28.93 -3.68 3.97
C ASP A 35 -28.02 -4.49 4.91
N ASN A 36 -26.98 -5.13 4.38
CA ASN A 36 -26.01 -5.90 5.16
C ASN A 36 -24.87 -5.00 5.65
N ALA A 37 -24.93 -4.64 6.94
CA ALA A 37 -23.92 -3.80 7.60
C ALA A 37 -22.50 -4.39 7.59
N GLU A 38 -22.35 -5.71 7.53
CA GLU A 38 -21.04 -6.37 7.46
C GLU A 38 -20.34 -6.07 6.13
N LEU A 39 -21.07 -6.10 5.01
CA LEU A 39 -20.53 -5.78 3.69
C LEU A 39 -20.09 -4.32 3.60
N THR A 40 -20.85 -3.40 4.20
CA THR A 40 -20.46 -1.99 4.31
C THR A 40 -19.13 -1.84 5.05
N LYS A 41 -18.98 -2.55 6.18
CA LYS A 41 -17.75 -2.52 6.98
C LYS A 41 -16.57 -3.15 6.25
N MET A 42 -16.77 -4.26 5.55
CA MET A 42 -15.74 -4.88 4.71
C MET A 42 -15.22 -3.93 3.63
N LEU A 43 -16.14 -3.21 2.96
CA LEU A 43 -15.76 -2.22 1.94
C LEU A 43 -14.99 -1.04 2.53
N GLU A 44 -15.40 -0.54 3.70
CA GLU A 44 -14.69 0.53 4.42
C GLU A 44 -13.25 0.10 4.75
N ILE A 45 -13.09 -1.08 5.35
CA ILE A 45 -11.78 -1.65 5.70
C ILE A 45 -10.94 -1.82 4.44
N GLY A 46 -11.49 -2.43 3.39
CA GLY A 46 -10.79 -2.63 2.12
C GLY A 46 -10.29 -1.31 1.52
N ARG A 47 -11.13 -0.27 1.51
CA ARG A 47 -10.74 1.07 1.02
C ARG A 47 -9.64 1.70 1.87
N ARG A 48 -9.72 1.56 3.19
CA ARG A 48 -8.68 2.06 4.10
C ARG A 48 -7.36 1.35 3.84
N SER A 49 -7.37 0.02 3.72
CA SER A 49 -6.19 -0.78 3.41
C SER A 49 -5.58 -0.40 2.07
N THR A 50 -6.37 -0.30 1.00
CA THR A 50 -5.85 0.12 -0.33
C THR A 50 -5.23 1.52 -0.28
N ARG A 51 -5.82 2.46 0.47
CA ARG A 51 -5.26 3.81 0.63
C ARG A 51 -3.98 3.82 1.46
N SER A 52 -3.86 2.95 2.47
CA SER A 52 -2.65 2.82 3.28
C SER A 52 -1.51 2.14 2.51
N CYS A 53 -1.82 1.23 1.60
CA CYS A 53 -0.85 0.53 0.75
C CYS A 53 -0.54 1.26 -0.58
N ALA A 54 -0.84 2.57 -0.68
CA ALA A 54 -0.62 3.34 -1.89
C ALA A 54 0.02 4.70 -1.58
N MET A 55 1.22 4.92 -2.10
CA MET A 55 2.00 6.16 -1.98
C MET A 55 2.45 6.60 -3.38
N GLU A 56 3.76 6.69 -3.64
CA GLU A 56 4.30 6.86 -5.00
C GLU A 56 4.16 5.58 -5.83
N THR A 57 4.15 4.42 -5.15
CA THR A 57 3.92 3.08 -5.69
C THR A 57 2.85 2.35 -4.88
N TYR A 58 2.42 1.18 -5.34
CA TYR A 58 1.77 0.23 -4.43
C TYR A 58 2.79 -0.36 -3.47
N MET A 59 2.32 -0.91 -2.35
CA MET A 59 3.13 -1.67 -1.42
C MET A 59 2.35 -2.85 -0.83
N ASP A 60 3.04 -3.90 -0.43
CA ASP A 60 2.46 -5.03 0.32
C ASP A 60 1.77 -4.58 1.62
N CYS A 61 2.46 -3.77 2.42
CA CYS A 61 1.98 -3.30 3.71
C CYS A 61 2.53 -1.91 4.06
N PRO A 62 1.78 -1.12 4.87
CA PRO A 62 2.15 0.26 5.17
C PRO A 62 3.24 0.40 6.24
N PHE A 63 3.64 -0.67 6.93
CA PHE A 63 4.48 -0.57 8.14
C PHE A 63 5.81 -1.29 8.06
N TYR A 64 5.85 -2.53 7.55
CA TYR A 64 7.05 -3.37 7.64
C TYR A 64 7.96 -3.21 6.42
N GLU A 65 7.55 -3.74 5.27
CA GLU A 65 8.42 -3.82 4.08
C GLU A 65 8.27 -2.60 3.18
N GLN A 66 7.03 -2.16 2.96
CA GLN A 66 6.71 -1.04 2.07
C GLN A 66 7.23 -1.26 0.63
N LEU A 67 7.21 -2.50 0.15
CA LEU A 67 7.76 -2.88 -1.15
C LEU A 67 6.67 -3.14 -2.19
N GLN A 68 6.91 -2.71 -3.43
CA GLN A 68 5.98 -2.94 -4.54
C GLN A 68 6.15 -4.36 -5.12
N TYR A 69 5.63 -5.37 -4.42
CA TYR A 69 5.50 -6.72 -4.96
C TYR A 69 4.49 -6.76 -6.10
N ILE A 70 4.86 -7.33 -7.24
CA ILE A 70 4.00 -7.28 -8.43
C ILE A 70 2.76 -8.17 -8.30
N GLY A 71 2.85 -9.28 -7.57
CA GLY A 71 1.72 -10.15 -7.28
C GLY A 71 0.60 -9.39 -6.54
N ASP A 72 0.98 -8.71 -5.46
CA ASP A 72 0.11 -7.87 -4.64
C ASP A 72 -0.43 -6.69 -5.45
N SER A 73 0.46 -5.99 -6.16
CA SER A 73 0.13 -4.81 -6.96
C SER A 73 -0.92 -5.12 -8.03
N ARG A 74 -0.93 -6.34 -8.61
CA ARG A 74 -1.97 -6.75 -9.57
C ARG A 74 -3.36 -6.74 -8.93
N ILE A 75 -3.50 -7.27 -7.71
CA ILE A 75 -4.79 -7.32 -7.01
C ILE A 75 -5.18 -5.92 -6.53
N GLN A 76 -4.23 -5.16 -5.98
CA GLN A 76 -4.44 -3.77 -5.57
C GLN A 76 -4.84 -2.86 -6.75
N ALA A 77 -4.30 -3.11 -7.95
CA ALA A 77 -4.69 -2.42 -9.17
C ALA A 77 -6.16 -2.66 -9.53
N LEU A 78 -6.65 -3.90 -9.43
CA LEU A 78 -8.06 -4.19 -9.66
C LEU A 78 -8.93 -3.49 -8.61
N VAL A 79 -8.60 -3.62 -7.32
CA VAL A 79 -9.35 -2.99 -6.24
C VAL A 79 -9.40 -1.47 -6.39
N SER A 80 -8.29 -0.83 -6.74
CA SER A 80 -8.23 0.61 -6.92
C SER A 80 -9.02 1.11 -8.12
N ILE A 81 -8.99 0.40 -9.25
CA ILE A 81 -9.81 0.72 -10.43
C ILE A 81 -11.30 0.64 -10.07
N TYR A 82 -11.74 -0.43 -9.41
CA TYR A 82 -13.16 -0.59 -9.05
C TYR A 82 -13.62 0.43 -8.00
N ASN A 83 -12.78 0.79 -7.02
CA ASN A 83 -13.17 1.69 -5.93
C ASN A 83 -13.04 3.18 -6.28
N PHE A 84 -11.99 3.54 -7.01
CA PHE A 84 -11.57 4.92 -7.21
C PHE A 84 -11.58 5.35 -8.69
N GLY A 85 -11.62 4.39 -9.63
CA GLY A 85 -11.61 4.69 -11.06
C GLY A 85 -10.41 5.54 -11.48
N ASP A 86 -9.25 5.34 -10.84
CA ASP A 86 -7.99 6.02 -11.15
C ASP A 86 -6.92 5.00 -11.53
N ALA A 87 -6.52 5.02 -12.80
CA ALA A 87 -5.52 4.10 -13.36
C ALA A 87 -4.10 4.71 -13.42
N ARG A 88 -3.87 5.92 -12.90
CA ARG A 88 -2.55 6.56 -12.96
C ARG A 88 -1.49 5.79 -12.17
N LEU A 89 -1.80 5.38 -10.93
CA LEU A 89 -0.88 4.57 -10.11
C LEU A 89 -0.66 3.17 -10.71
N VAL A 90 -1.69 2.58 -11.34
CA VAL A 90 -1.57 1.31 -12.07
C VAL A 90 -0.61 1.44 -13.26
N ARG A 91 -0.74 2.50 -14.06
CA ARG A 91 0.19 2.77 -15.16
C ARG A 91 1.62 2.99 -14.67
N ASN A 92 1.78 3.69 -13.55
CA ASN A 92 3.09 3.86 -12.93
C ASN A 92 3.71 2.51 -12.54
N ALA A 93 2.95 1.64 -11.85
CA ALA A 93 3.39 0.31 -11.45
C ALA A 93 3.78 -0.56 -12.67
N LEU A 94 2.98 -0.53 -13.75
CA LEU A 94 3.30 -1.28 -14.98
C LEU A 94 4.57 -0.76 -15.67
N ASN A 95 4.78 0.55 -15.73
CA ASN A 95 6.01 1.13 -16.26
C ASN A 95 7.23 0.71 -15.43
N GLN A 96 7.11 0.75 -14.10
CA GLN A 96 8.16 0.31 -13.18
C GLN A 96 8.48 -1.18 -13.38
N MET A 97 7.48 -2.04 -13.57
CA MET A 97 7.75 -3.45 -13.89
C MET A 97 8.38 -3.65 -15.26
N ASN A 98 8.00 -2.85 -16.26
CA ASN A 98 8.67 -2.89 -17.56
C ASN A 98 10.16 -2.50 -17.43
N TYR A 99 10.49 -1.54 -16.56
CA TYR A 99 11.88 -1.17 -16.26
C TYR A 99 12.62 -2.22 -15.42
N SER A 100 11.93 -3.14 -14.78
CA SER A 100 12.52 -4.21 -13.98
C SER A 100 12.90 -5.46 -14.79
N GLN A 101 12.71 -5.42 -16.11
CA GLN A 101 13.06 -6.54 -16.99
C GLN A 101 14.55 -6.87 -16.92
N GLN A 102 14.83 -8.16 -16.72
CA GLN A 102 16.17 -8.72 -16.69
C GLN A 102 16.59 -9.23 -18.08
N ILE A 103 17.86 -9.63 -18.22
CA ILE A 103 18.47 -10.07 -19.49
C ILE A 103 17.64 -11.13 -20.23
N LYS A 104 16.93 -12.00 -19.50
CA LYS A 104 16.08 -13.08 -20.05
C LYS A 104 14.60 -12.68 -20.26
N GLY A 105 14.24 -11.41 -20.10
CA GLY A 105 12.88 -10.89 -20.29
C GLY A 105 11.92 -11.09 -19.11
N PHE A 106 12.37 -11.72 -18.03
CA PHE A 106 11.60 -11.80 -16.78
C PHE A 106 11.63 -10.46 -16.04
N THR A 107 10.51 -10.08 -15.44
CA THR A 107 10.45 -8.93 -14.52
C THR A 107 10.93 -9.35 -13.13
N ALA A 108 11.47 -8.41 -12.35
CA ALA A 108 11.69 -8.63 -10.92
C ALA A 108 10.38 -8.93 -10.18
N SER A 109 10.46 -9.65 -9.06
CA SER A 109 9.30 -9.92 -8.18
C SER A 109 8.77 -8.65 -7.51
N LEU A 110 9.64 -7.67 -7.30
CA LEU A 110 9.35 -6.36 -6.72
C LEU A 110 10.25 -5.30 -7.36
N HIS A 111 9.71 -4.11 -7.60
CA HIS A 111 10.45 -2.98 -8.19
C HIS A 111 9.68 -1.67 -7.99
N PRO A 112 10.32 -0.51 -7.72
CA PRO A 112 11.76 -0.31 -7.56
C PRO A 112 12.29 -0.91 -6.26
N SER A 113 13.50 -1.46 -6.31
CA SER A 113 14.25 -1.92 -5.13
C SER A 113 15.75 -1.96 -5.44
N VAL A 114 16.55 -1.82 -4.40
CA VAL A 114 18.01 -2.02 -4.44
C VAL A 114 18.39 -3.50 -4.42
N ASP A 115 17.52 -4.34 -3.87
CA ASP A 115 17.72 -5.78 -3.79
C ASP A 115 17.07 -6.44 -4.99
N ASN A 116 17.90 -6.76 -5.99
CA ASN A 116 17.54 -7.74 -6.99
C ASN A 116 17.47 -9.11 -6.30
N PHE A 117 16.34 -9.44 -5.67
CA PHE A 117 15.95 -10.81 -5.32
C PHE A 117 15.72 -11.62 -6.61
N THR A 118 16.76 -11.73 -7.41
CA THR A 118 16.91 -12.78 -8.39
C THR A 118 17.48 -13.95 -7.62
N PRO A 119 16.87 -15.15 -7.66
CA PRO A 119 17.59 -16.34 -7.27
C PRO A 119 18.93 -16.31 -8.01
N LYS A 120 20.04 -16.25 -7.28
CA LYS A 120 21.33 -16.61 -7.88
C LYS A 120 21.14 -18.02 -8.42
N ASP A 121 21.61 -18.26 -9.64
CA ASP A 121 21.41 -19.51 -10.39
C ASP A 121 21.96 -20.75 -9.65
N ASP A 122 21.32 -21.18 -8.56
CA ASP A 122 21.68 -22.35 -7.74
C ASP A 122 20.82 -23.59 -8.10
N PHE A 123 20.11 -23.53 -9.24
CA PHE A 123 19.36 -24.66 -9.80
C PHE A 123 19.69 -24.89 -11.29
N LEU A 124 20.97 -24.98 -11.61
CA LEU A 124 21.51 -25.72 -12.78
C LEU A 124 22.81 -26.42 -12.39
#